data_AF-A0A4D4K9P2-F1
#
_entry.id   AF-A0A4D4K9P2-F1
#
_cell.length_a   1.000
_cell.length_b   1.000
_cell.length_c   1.000
_cell.angle_alpha   90.00
_cell.angle_beta   90.00
_cell.angle_gamma   90.00
#
_symmetry.space_group_name_H-M   'P 1'
#
loop_
_entity.id
_entity.type
_entity.pdbx_description
1 polymer ?
#
loop_
_entity_poly.entity_id
_entity_poly.type
_entity_poly.pdbx_seq_one_letter_code
_entity_poly.pdbx_strand_id
1 'polypeptide(L)'
;MRSIWNGNISFGLVSIPIKIYPATEDHSISFRQIHTRDGGRIRYRKVCELEDSPVESSEIGRAYEDADGALVPITDDDLAALPLPTTHTLEIEAFISAAEIDPLQMGDAYYLGTTGAAGAKPYTLLREALKRSEKVAIAKYAHRGRERLGMLRVVGDTIALHRLLWPDEVREPAGVAPRRR
;
A
#
# COMPACT_ATOMS: atom_id res chain seq x y z
N MET A 1 -7.20 -13.22 12.10
CA MET A 1 -6.76 -12.30 11.01
C MET A 1 -5.93 -13.08 10.00
N ARG A 2 -6.18 -12.89 8.70
CA ARG A 2 -5.38 -13.50 7.63
C ARG A 2 -4.27 -12.54 7.21
N SER A 3 -3.05 -13.05 7.04
CA SER A 3 -1.94 -12.26 6.50
C SER A 3 -2.23 -11.91 5.04
N ILE A 4 -2.00 -10.65 4.67
CA ILE A 4 -2.12 -10.17 3.29
C ILE A 4 -0.78 -10.11 2.57
N TRP A 5 0.33 -10.13 3.31
CA TRP A 5 1.69 -10.07 2.77
C TRP A 5 2.70 -10.60 3.79
N ASN A 6 3.73 -11.29 3.31
CA ASN A 6 4.83 -11.79 4.12
C ASN A 6 6.14 -11.26 3.54
N GLY A 7 7.10 -10.94 4.42
CA GLY A 7 8.41 -10.44 4.01
C GLY A 7 9.30 -10.19 5.21
N ASN A 8 10.28 -9.31 5.08
CA ASN A 8 11.21 -8.99 6.16
C ASN A 8 11.27 -7.48 6.42
N ILE A 9 11.41 -7.08 7.68
CA ILE A 9 11.93 -5.75 8.01
C ILE A 9 13.45 -5.82 7.93
N SER A 10 14.08 -4.88 7.22
CA SER A 10 15.53 -4.77 7.10
C SER A 10 16.01 -3.41 7.60
N PHE A 11 17.12 -3.39 8.34
CA PHE A 11 17.87 -2.18 8.66
C PHE A 11 19.32 -2.53 9.00
N GLY A 12 20.26 -1.96 8.25
CA GLY A 12 21.68 -2.34 8.36
C GLY A 12 21.88 -3.83 8.13
N LEU A 13 22.31 -4.56 9.17
CA LEU A 13 22.55 -6.01 9.12
C LEU A 13 21.42 -6.85 9.75
N VAL A 14 20.35 -6.21 10.22
CA VAL A 14 19.23 -6.88 10.89
C VAL A 14 18.14 -7.18 9.88
N SER A 15 17.69 -8.43 9.83
CA SER A 15 16.55 -8.87 9.05
C SER A 15 15.55 -9.60 9.94
N ILE A 16 14.28 -9.18 9.93
CA ILE A 16 13.22 -9.66 10.81
C ILE A 16 12.06 -10.19 9.98
N PRO A 17 11.76 -11.50 10.01
CA PRO A 17 10.65 -12.06 9.25
C PRO A 17 9.30 -11.63 9.85
N ILE A 18 8.46 -11.03 9.01
CA ILE A 18 7.16 -10.47 9.39
C ILE A 18 6.01 -10.95 8.50
N LYS A 19 4.80 -10.77 9.04
CA LYS A 19 3.52 -10.90 8.36
C LYS A 19 2.73 -9.62 8.54
N ILE A 20 2.07 -9.15 7.49
CA ILE A 20 1.24 -7.96 7.50
C ILE A 20 -0.23 -8.39 7.59
N TYR A 21 -0.96 -7.79 8.53
CA TYR A 21 -2.38 -7.99 8.75
C TYR A 21 -3.10 -6.64 8.62
N PRO A 22 -4.33 -6.58 8.08
CA PRO A 22 -5.12 -5.35 8.09
C PRO A 22 -5.35 -4.87 9.53
N ALA A 23 -5.17 -3.57 9.79
CA ALA A 23 -5.47 -2.97 11.09
C ALA A 23 -6.87 -2.35 11.17
N THR A 24 -7.52 -2.19 10.01
CA THR A 24 -8.86 -1.63 9.86
C THR A 24 -9.78 -2.62 9.15
N GLU A 25 -11.07 -2.52 9.45
CA GLU A 25 -12.13 -3.29 8.79
C GLU A 25 -13.14 -2.30 8.20
N ASP A 26 -13.58 -2.56 6.97
CA ASP A 26 -14.61 -1.76 6.32
C ASP A 26 -15.99 -2.34 6.71
N HIS A 27 -16.86 -1.48 7.26
CA HIS A 27 -18.23 -1.81 7.64
C HIS A 27 -19.26 -1.26 6.64
N SER A 28 -18.83 -0.84 5.45
CA SER A 28 -19.71 -0.34 4.41
C SER A 28 -20.71 -1.41 3.95
N ILE A 29 -21.97 -1.01 3.79
CA ILE A 29 -23.01 -1.86 3.22
C ILE A 29 -22.86 -1.83 1.70
N SER A 30 -22.53 -2.97 1.10
CA SER A 30 -22.48 -3.08 -0.36
C SER A 30 -23.89 -3.15 -0.95
N PHE A 31 -24.18 -2.25 -1.88
CA PHE A 31 -25.40 -2.28 -2.68
C PHE A 31 -25.14 -2.99 -4.00
N ARG A 32 -26.11 -3.79 -4.46
CA ARG A 32 -26.08 -4.38 -5.80
C ARG A 32 -26.96 -3.56 -6.72
N GLN A 33 -26.49 -3.36 -7.95
CA GLN A 33 -27.32 -2.75 -8.97
C GLN A 33 -28.35 -3.74 -9.48
N ILE A 34 -29.57 -3.26 -9.57
CA ILE A 34 -30.72 -3.98 -10.11
C ILE A 34 -31.34 -3.16 -11.24
N HIS A 35 -31.93 -3.84 -12.19
CA HIS A 35 -32.83 -3.21 -13.14
C HIS A 35 -34.09 -2.77 -12.39
N THR A 36 -34.37 -1.47 -12.38
CA THR A 36 -35.41 -0.85 -11.52
C THR A 36 -36.81 -1.36 -11.81
N ARG A 37 -37.07 -1.92 -13.00
CA ARG A 37 -38.37 -2.42 -13.41
C ARG A 37 -38.68 -3.82 -12.89
N ASP A 38 -37.70 -4.73 -12.87
CA ASP A 38 -37.93 -6.16 -12.62
C ASP A 38 -37.05 -6.74 -11.50
N GLY A 39 -36.17 -5.92 -10.90
CA GLY A 39 -35.24 -6.37 -9.86
C GLY A 39 -34.12 -7.27 -10.38
N GLY A 40 -34.01 -7.45 -11.69
CA GLY A 40 -32.99 -8.27 -12.32
C GLY A 40 -31.58 -7.75 -12.04
N ARG A 41 -30.65 -8.65 -11.74
CA ARG A 41 -29.26 -8.26 -11.45
C ARG A 41 -28.57 -7.74 -12.70
N ILE A 42 -28.00 -6.54 -12.62
CA ILE A 42 -27.15 -5.99 -13.69
C ILE A 42 -25.82 -6.74 -13.73
N ARG A 43 -25.38 -7.12 -14.94
CA ARG A 43 -24.07 -7.70 -15.22
C ARG A 43 -23.31 -6.77 -16.15
N TYR A 44 -22.02 -6.57 -15.85
CA TYR A 44 -21.11 -5.86 -16.74
C TYR A 44 -20.41 -6.85 -17.67
N ARG A 45 -20.24 -6.44 -18.93
CA ARG A 45 -19.32 -7.08 -19.88
C ARG A 45 -18.28 -6.06 -20.30
N LYS A 46 -17.04 -6.49 -20.40
CA LYS A 46 -15.96 -5.68 -20.97
C LYS A 46 -16.02 -5.87 -22.48
N VAL A 47 -16.01 -4.79 -23.24
CA VAL A 47 -16.15 -4.80 -24.70
C VAL A 47 -14.94 -4.10 -25.31
N CYS A 48 -14.32 -4.69 -26.32
CA CYS A 48 -13.22 -4.07 -27.06
C CYS A 48 -13.79 -3.00 -27.99
N GLU A 49 -13.29 -1.77 -27.92
CA GLU A 49 -13.80 -0.64 -28.72
C GLU A 49 -13.59 -0.84 -30.23
N LEU A 50 -12.51 -1.53 -30.63
CA LEU A 50 -12.20 -1.76 -32.04
C LEU A 50 -13.08 -2.85 -32.68
N GLU A 51 -13.48 -3.84 -31.90
CA GLU A 51 -14.25 -5.00 -32.38
C GLU A 51 -15.74 -4.92 -32.04
N ASP A 52 -16.12 -4.00 -31.15
CA ASP A 52 -17.45 -3.89 -30.53
C ASP A 52 -17.95 -5.24 -29.96
N SER A 53 -17.00 -6.05 -29.48
CA SER A 53 -17.23 -7.43 -29.05
C SER A 53 -16.87 -7.62 -27.57
N PRO A 54 -17.62 -8.45 -26.82
CA PRO A 54 -17.23 -8.81 -25.45
C PRO A 54 -15.91 -9.57 -25.44
N VAL A 55 -15.00 -9.19 -24.55
CA VAL A 55 -13.70 -9.83 -24.36
C VAL A 55 -13.57 -10.43 -22.97
N GLU A 56 -12.85 -11.55 -22.87
CA GLU A 56 -12.56 -12.21 -21.61
C GLU A 56 -11.44 -11.49 -20.85
N SER A 57 -11.40 -11.65 -19.53
CA SER A 57 -10.40 -10.92 -18.72
C SER A 57 -8.96 -11.35 -19.00
N SER A 58 -8.73 -12.55 -19.55
CA SER A 58 -7.41 -13.02 -19.99
C SER A 58 -6.89 -12.30 -21.22
N GLU A 59 -7.77 -11.68 -22.00
CA GLU A 59 -7.43 -10.96 -23.24
C GLU A 59 -7.14 -9.48 -22.96
N ILE A 60 -7.26 -9.04 -21.71
CA ILE A 60 -7.14 -7.64 -21.31
C ILE A 60 -5.79 -7.40 -20.63
N GLY A 61 -4.90 -6.74 -21.36
CA GLY A 61 -3.62 -6.25 -20.86
C GLY A 61 -3.70 -4.85 -20.25
N ARG A 62 -2.53 -4.33 -19.86
CA ARG A 62 -2.32 -2.94 -19.47
C ARG A 62 -1.37 -2.28 -20.45
N ALA A 63 -1.53 -0.99 -20.70
CA ALA A 63 -0.59 -0.20 -21.46
C ALA A 63 -0.29 1.12 -20.72
N TYR A 64 0.94 1.61 -20.88
CA TYR A 64 1.34 2.95 -20.48
C TYR A 64 1.22 3.88 -21.67
N GLU A 65 0.57 5.02 -21.50
CA GLU A 65 0.51 6.07 -22.50
C GLU A 65 1.65 7.07 -22.24
N ASP A 66 2.53 7.26 -23.22
CA ASP A 66 3.61 8.25 -23.12
C ASP A 66 3.13 9.68 -23.42
N ALA A 67 4.03 10.65 -23.30
CA ALA A 67 3.70 12.06 -23.49
C ALA A 67 3.27 12.39 -24.95
N ASP A 68 3.64 11.55 -25.91
CA ASP A 68 3.33 11.71 -27.32
C ASP A 68 2.06 10.92 -27.73
N GLY A 69 1.41 10.25 -26.76
CA GLY A 69 0.19 9.48 -26.93
C GLY A 69 0.40 8.04 -27.41
N ALA A 70 1.65 7.55 -27.44
CA ALA A 70 1.93 6.17 -27.82
C ALA A 70 1.59 5.22 -26.66
N LEU A 71 0.84 4.16 -26.97
CA LEU A 71 0.48 3.12 -26.01
C LEU A 71 1.55 2.01 -26.02
N VAL A 72 2.25 1.86 -24.91
CA VAL A 72 3.25 0.81 -24.69
C VAL A 72 2.63 -0.29 -23.82
N PRO A 73 2.36 -1.50 -24.36
CA PRO A 73 1.86 -2.62 -23.57
C PRO A 73 2.83 -2.96 -22.43
N ILE A 74 2.28 -3.16 -21.24
CA ILE A 74 3.01 -3.57 -20.03
C ILE A 74 2.48 -4.94 -19.61
N THR A 75 3.35 -5.95 -19.65
CA THR A 75 3.03 -7.30 -19.19
C THR A 75 3.27 -7.44 -17.68
N ASP A 76 2.72 -8.51 -17.09
CA ASP A 76 3.02 -8.85 -15.70
C ASP A 76 4.49 -9.25 -15.51
N ASP A 77 5.11 -9.85 -16.53
CA ASP A 77 6.54 -10.20 -16.54
C ASP A 77 7.43 -8.94 -16.56
N ASP A 78 7.05 -7.90 -17.31
CA ASP A 78 7.76 -6.61 -17.30
C ASP A 78 7.77 -5.98 -15.91
N LEU A 79 6.62 -6.05 -15.20
CA LEU A 79 6.50 -5.56 -13.83
C LEU A 79 7.24 -6.44 -12.82
N ALA A 80 7.28 -7.75 -13.02
CA ALA A 80 7.99 -8.68 -12.17
C ALA A 80 9.52 -8.58 -12.34
N ALA A 81 9.98 -8.23 -13.55
CA ALA A 81 11.38 -7.99 -13.86
C ALA A 81 11.91 -6.66 -13.31
N LEU A 82 11.04 -5.77 -12.79
CA LEU A 82 11.47 -4.53 -12.17
C LEU A 82 12.41 -4.85 -10.99
N PRO A 83 13.66 -4.37 -11.00
CA PRO A 83 14.61 -4.63 -9.92
C PRO A 83 14.28 -3.72 -8.74
N LEU A 84 13.19 -4.00 -8.02
CA LEU A 84 12.87 -3.34 -6.77
C LEU A 84 13.58 -4.07 -5.63
N PRO A 85 14.62 -3.47 -4.98
CA PRO A 85 15.30 -4.09 -3.84
C PRO A 85 14.33 -4.43 -2.69
N THR A 86 13.19 -3.73 -2.65
CA THR A 86 12.14 -3.78 -1.64
C THR A 86 11.03 -4.81 -1.92
N THR A 87 11.15 -5.65 -2.97
CA THR A 87 10.10 -6.60 -3.43
C THR A 87 9.49 -7.45 -2.30
N HIS A 88 10.30 -7.89 -1.34
CA HIS A 88 9.88 -8.63 -0.14
C HIS A 88 10.43 -8.03 1.17
N THR A 89 10.86 -6.78 1.11
CA THR A 89 11.61 -6.15 2.18
C THR A 89 11.01 -4.78 2.48
N LEU A 90 10.72 -4.57 3.77
CA LEU A 90 10.44 -3.28 4.35
C LEU A 90 11.75 -2.74 4.92
N GLU A 91 12.40 -1.85 4.19
CA GLU A 91 13.70 -1.30 4.53
C GLU A 91 13.53 -0.01 5.33
N ILE A 92 14.00 0.02 6.58
CA ILE A 92 13.96 1.22 7.41
C ILE A 92 15.09 2.15 6.98
N GLU A 93 14.72 3.36 6.61
CA GLU A 93 15.61 4.43 6.16
C GLU A 93 16.01 5.37 7.30
N ALA A 94 15.07 5.66 8.21
CA ALA A 94 15.29 6.65 9.27
C ALA A 94 14.41 6.43 10.50
N PHE A 95 14.82 7.03 11.63
CA PHE A 95 14.01 7.11 12.84
C PHE A 95 13.77 8.58 13.21
N ILE A 96 12.52 9.02 13.11
CA ILE A 96 12.11 10.43 13.28
C ILE A 96 11.07 10.57 14.39
N SER A 97 10.79 11.81 14.80
CA SER A 97 9.64 12.09 15.64
C SER A 97 8.34 11.89 14.86
N ALA A 98 7.32 11.31 15.49
CA ALA A 98 6.00 11.18 14.87
C ALA A 98 5.38 12.53 14.47
N ALA A 99 5.76 13.61 15.16
CA ALA A 99 5.28 14.96 14.90
C ALA A 99 5.80 15.57 13.59
N GLU A 100 6.83 14.98 12.99
CA GLU A 100 7.38 15.43 11.70
C GLU A 100 6.55 14.95 10.50
N ILE A 101 5.59 14.04 10.73
CA ILE A 101 4.75 13.47 9.68
C ILE A 101 3.44 14.25 9.64
N ASP A 102 3.16 14.86 8.49
CA ASP A 102 1.89 15.54 8.27
C ASP A 102 0.77 14.47 8.20
N PRO A 103 -0.34 14.61 8.97
CA PRO A 103 -1.49 13.73 8.86
C PRO A 103 -2.03 13.55 7.43
N LEU A 104 -1.86 14.55 6.55
CA LEU A 104 -2.22 14.45 5.13
C LEU A 104 -1.44 13.36 4.39
N GLN A 105 -0.26 12.98 4.88
CA GLN A 105 0.54 11.91 4.29
C GLN A 105 0.06 10.52 4.73
N MET A 106 -0.75 10.40 5.78
CA MET A 106 -1.12 9.10 6.35
C MET A 106 -2.25 8.43 5.56
N GLY A 107 -2.04 7.16 5.23
CA GLY A 107 -3.03 6.30 4.58
C GLY A 107 -3.41 5.09 5.44
N ASP A 108 -3.68 3.97 4.78
CA ASP A 108 -4.14 2.73 5.43
C ASP A 108 -3.13 2.19 6.44
N ALA A 109 -3.68 1.53 7.47
CA ALA A 109 -2.90 0.96 8.56
C ALA A 109 -2.92 -0.57 8.54
N TYR A 110 -1.79 -1.15 8.91
CA TYR A 110 -1.59 -2.59 8.99
C TYR A 110 -0.84 -2.95 10.27
N TYR A 111 -1.12 -4.10 10.85
CA TYR A 111 -0.34 -4.67 11.95
C TYR A 111 0.75 -5.59 11.41
N LEU A 112 1.94 -5.51 12.01
CA LEU A 112 3.06 -6.39 11.74
C LEU A 112 3.15 -7.46 12.81
N GLY A 113 2.98 -8.73 12.44
CA GLY A 113 3.29 -9.88 13.31
C GLY A 113 4.60 -10.55 12.88
N THR A 114 5.13 -11.45 13.71
CA THR A 114 6.34 -12.21 13.38
C THR A 114 5.99 -13.57 12.78
N THR A 115 6.94 -14.17 12.05
CA THR A 115 6.87 -15.59 11.68
C THR A 115 7.81 -16.40 12.56
N GLY A 116 7.25 -17.34 13.33
CA GLY A 116 8.02 -18.30 14.12
C GLY A 116 8.84 -17.69 15.26
N ALA A 117 9.54 -18.55 16.01
CA ALA A 117 10.30 -18.15 17.19
C ALA A 117 11.53 -17.29 16.87
N ALA A 118 12.16 -17.50 15.70
CA ALA A 118 13.39 -16.81 15.31
C ALA A 118 13.23 -15.30 15.15
N GLY A 119 12.09 -14.83 14.62
CA GLY A 119 11.81 -13.41 14.45
C GLY A 119 11.33 -12.69 15.72
N ALA A 120 10.92 -13.42 16.76
CA ALA A 120 10.26 -12.83 17.92
C ALA A 120 11.16 -11.91 18.75
N LYS A 121 12.41 -12.32 19.00
CA LYS A 121 13.38 -11.54 19.77
C LYS A 121 13.77 -10.22 19.09
N PRO A 122 14.24 -10.21 17.82
CA PRO A 122 14.61 -8.95 17.17
C PRO A 122 13.40 -8.04 16.91
N TYR A 123 12.21 -8.60 16.63
CA TYR A 123 10.97 -7.82 16.54
C TYR A 123 10.66 -7.10 17.86
N THR A 124 10.74 -7.83 18.98
CA THR A 124 10.48 -7.26 20.31
C THR A 124 11.51 -6.18 20.64
N LEU A 125 12.78 -6.39 20.29
CA LEU A 125 13.83 -5.39 20.48
C LEU A 125 13.53 -4.10 19.68
N LEU A 126 13.15 -4.21 18.41
CA LEU A 126 12.76 -3.07 17.58
C LEU A 126 11.56 -2.33 18.18
N ARG A 127 10.52 -3.08 18.59
CA ARG A 127 9.31 -2.52 19.23
C ARG A 127 9.67 -1.74 20.49
N GLU A 128 10.47 -2.33 21.38
CA GLU A 128 10.88 -1.68 22.63
C GLU A 128 11.80 -0.48 22.37
N ALA A 129 12.67 -0.54 21.37
CA ALA A 129 13.52 0.58 20.98
C ALA A 129 12.69 1.77 20.47
N LEU A 130 11.73 1.54 19.58
CA LEU A 130 10.80 2.58 19.10
C LEU A 130 9.99 3.18 20.25
N LYS A 131 9.47 2.32 21.15
CA LYS A 131 8.71 2.76 22.32
C LYS A 131 9.51 3.65 23.27
N ARG A 132 10.74 3.24 23.60
CA ARG A 132 11.62 3.97 24.54
C ARG A 132 12.17 5.27 23.96
N SER A 133 12.42 5.30 22.66
CA SER A 133 12.94 6.49 21.98
C SER A 133 11.84 7.48 21.59
N GLU A 134 10.56 7.11 21.74
CA GLU A 134 9.40 7.89 21.29
C GLU A 134 9.48 8.25 19.80
N LYS A 135 10.15 7.41 19.02
CA LYS A 135 10.33 7.58 17.58
C LYS A 135 9.48 6.62 16.77
N VAL A 136 9.30 6.98 15.52
CA VAL A 136 8.76 6.11 14.47
C VAL A 136 9.85 5.80 13.47
N ALA A 137 9.74 4.66 12.79
CA ALA A 137 10.67 4.29 11.72
C ALA A 137 10.04 4.63 10.36
N ILE A 138 10.75 5.37 9.51
CA ILE A 138 10.37 5.56 8.12
C ILE A 138 10.99 4.45 7.29
N ALA A 139 10.20 3.85 6.42
CA ALA A 139 10.62 2.71 5.62
C ALA A 139 10.12 2.80 4.19
N LYS A 140 10.85 2.14 3.30
CA LYS A 140 10.40 1.84 1.94
C LYS A 140 10.04 0.37 1.82
N TYR A 141 8.99 0.09 1.06
CA TYR A 141 8.57 -1.28 0.79
C TYR A 141 7.90 -1.36 -0.58
N ALA A 142 8.05 -2.49 -1.27
CA ALA A 142 7.30 -2.73 -2.49
C ALA A 142 5.95 -3.36 -2.16
N HIS A 143 4.89 -2.80 -2.74
CA HIS A 143 3.56 -3.41 -2.70
C HIS A 143 2.90 -3.27 -4.07
N ARG A 144 2.46 -4.40 -4.65
CA ARG A 144 1.84 -4.47 -5.99
C ARG A 144 2.68 -3.82 -7.09
N GLY A 145 3.99 -4.10 -7.09
CA GLY A 145 4.92 -3.64 -8.14
C GLY A 145 5.29 -2.16 -8.08
N ARG A 146 5.03 -1.47 -6.96
CA ARG A 146 5.46 -0.09 -6.73
C ARG A 146 6.10 0.05 -5.36
N GLU A 147 7.18 0.82 -5.30
CA GLU A 147 7.78 1.22 -4.03
C GLU A 147 6.92 2.28 -3.35
N ARG A 148 6.75 2.13 -2.04
CA ARG A 148 5.90 2.96 -1.18
C ARG A 148 6.67 3.38 0.05
N LEU A 149 6.32 4.55 0.59
CA LEU A 149 6.74 4.96 1.93
C LEU A 149 5.80 4.37 2.98
N GLY A 150 6.38 4.07 4.13
CA GLY A 150 5.67 3.58 5.30
C GLY A 150 6.24 4.13 6.59
N MET A 151 5.38 4.29 7.59
CA MET A 151 5.77 4.59 8.97
C MET A 151 5.50 3.36 9.84
N LEU A 152 6.54 2.90 10.54
CA LEU A 152 6.43 1.93 11.62
C LEU A 152 6.28 2.65 12.96
N ARG A 153 5.21 2.36 13.68
CA ARG A 153 5.00 2.87 15.04
C ARG A 153 4.47 1.79 15.98
N VAL A 154 4.71 1.95 17.27
CA VAL A 154 4.22 1.00 18.28
C VAL A 154 2.73 1.27 18.58
N VAL A 155 1.94 0.19 18.61
CA VAL A 155 0.51 0.20 18.99
C VAL A 155 0.29 -0.94 19.97
N GLY A 156 0.07 -0.62 21.26
CA GLY A 156 -0.01 -1.63 22.31
C GLY A 156 1.23 -2.53 22.30
N ASP A 157 1.03 -3.83 22.09
CA ASP A 157 2.12 -4.82 22.02
C ASP A 157 2.58 -5.20 20.61
N THR A 158 2.20 -4.44 19.59
CA THR A 158 2.58 -4.66 18.19
C THR A 158 3.19 -3.42 17.56
N ILE A 159 3.75 -3.60 16.36
CA ILE A 159 4.17 -2.54 15.44
C ILE A 159 3.10 -2.42 14.37
N ALA A 160 2.60 -1.21 14.16
CA ALA A 160 1.75 -0.87 13.04
C ALA A 160 2.57 -0.22 11.92
N LEU A 161 2.31 -0.62 10.68
CA LEU A 161 2.73 0.05 9.45
C LEU A 161 1.59 0.96 8.99
N HIS A 162 1.85 2.25 8.89
CA HIS A 162 0.99 3.19 8.18
C HIS A 162 1.57 3.41 6.79
N ARG A 163 0.77 3.22 5.75
CA ARG A 163 1.15 3.67 4.41
C ARG A 163 1.30 5.18 4.45
N LEU A 164 2.38 5.69 3.86
CA LEU A 164 2.57 7.13 3.67
C LEU A 164 2.45 7.48 2.18
N LEU A 165 1.93 8.67 1.91
CA LEU A 165 2.02 9.34 0.62
C LEU A 165 3.37 10.04 0.50
N TRP A 166 3.94 10.00 -0.70
CA TRP A 166 5.07 10.86 -1.04
C TRP A 166 4.63 12.33 -1.05
N PRO A 167 5.54 13.29 -0.77
CA PRO A 167 5.17 14.71 -0.78
C PRO A 167 4.51 15.17 -2.08
N ASP A 168 4.92 14.65 -3.24
CA ASP A 168 4.35 14.94 -4.55
C ASP A 168 2.98 14.28 -4.79
N GLU A 169 2.62 13.27 -4.00
CA GLU A 169 1.27 12.67 -4.01
C GLU A 169 0.26 13.53 -3.22
N VAL A 170 0.72 14.51 -2.43
CA VAL A 170 -0.13 15.44 -1.67
C VAL A 170 -0.40 16.69 -2.51
N ARG A 171 -1.68 16.99 -2.75
CA ARG A 171 -2.08 18.15 -3.56
C ARG A 171 -1.96 19.46 -2.77
N GLU A 172 -1.48 20.51 -3.43
CA GLU A 172 -1.50 21.87 -2.92
C GLU A 172 -2.95 22.37 -2.70
N PRO A 173 -3.25 23.08 -1.60
CA PRO A 173 -4.59 23.60 -1.30
C PRO A 173 -4.96 24.86 -2.12
N ALA A 174 -4.22 25.14 -3.20
CA ALA A 174 -4.36 26.34 -4.01
C ALA A 174 -5.80 26.53 -4.52
N GLY A 175 -6.40 27.68 -4.21
CA GLY A 175 -7.76 28.03 -4.65
C GLY A 175 -8.91 27.41 -3.85
N VAL A 176 -8.63 26.59 -2.82
CA VAL A 176 -9.67 26.00 -1.96
C VAL A 176 -10.14 26.99 -0.88
N ALA A 177 -9.23 27.82 -0.36
CA ALA A 177 -9.55 28.78 0.69
C ALA A 177 -10.53 29.87 0.18
N PRO A 178 -11.53 30.26 0.99
CA PRO A 178 -12.41 31.38 0.64
C PRO A 178 -11.60 32.63 0.33
N ARG A 179 -11.97 33.36 -0.73
CA ARG A 179 -11.36 34.67 -1.00
C ARG A 179 -11.64 35.59 0.18
N ARG A 180 -10.59 36.22 0.73
CA ARG A 180 -10.74 37.26 1.75
C ARG A 180 -11.64 38.36 1.19
N ARG A 181 -12.71 38.70 1.93
CA ARG A 181 -13.53 39.87 1.67
C ARG A 181 -12.76 41.15 1.98
#